data_AF-A0A2H9NAD0-F1
#
_entry.id   AF-A0A2H9NAD0-F1
#
_cell.length_a   1.000
_cell.length_b   1.000
_cell.length_c   1.000
_cell.angle_alpha   90.00
_cell.angle_beta   90.00
_cell.angle_gamma   90.00
#
_symmetry.space_group_name_H-M   'P 1'
#
loop_
_entity.id
_entity.type
_entity.pdbx_description
1 polymer ?
#
loop_
_entity_poly.entity_id
_entity_poly.type
_entity_poly.pdbx_seq_one_letter_code
_entity_poly.pdbx_strand_id
1 'polypeptide(L)' 'MELVNKHVRTPAQSCTNRVERRHPPKVDYYSELRSWVQHAILEAEKNKDFNKKDQLLSLLKDL' A
#
# COMPACT_ATOMS: atom_id res chain seq x y z
N MET A 1 1.69 13.89 -62.75
CA MET A 1 2.19 13.02 -61.67
C MET A 1 1.73 13.64 -60.36
N GLU A 2 1.00 12.87 -59.54
CA GLU A 2 0.12 13.36 -58.48
C GLU A 2 0.84 13.95 -57.26
N LEU A 3 0.23 14.97 -56.66
CA LEU A 3 0.64 15.64 -55.41
C LEU A 3 0.28 14.76 -54.21
N VAL A 4 1.23 13.95 -53.73
CA VAL A 4 1.08 13.23 -52.46
C VAL A 4 1.51 14.15 -51.31
N ASN A 5 0.50 14.78 -50.71
CA ASN A 5 0.54 15.44 -49.41
C ASN A 5 1.01 14.44 -48.34
N LYS A 6 2.29 14.47 -47.96
CA LYS A 6 2.78 13.72 -46.79
C LYS A 6 2.46 14.51 -45.52
N HIS A 7 1.23 14.28 -45.08
CA HIS A 7 0.64 14.72 -43.83
C HIS A 7 1.43 14.13 -42.64
N VAL A 8 1.84 15.03 -41.76
CA VAL A 8 1.91 14.88 -40.30
C VAL A 8 2.81 13.77 -39.75
N ARG A 9 3.95 14.21 -39.23
CA ARG A 9 4.73 13.51 -38.20
C ARG A 9 3.84 13.26 -36.98
N THR A 10 3.36 12.04 -36.84
CA THR A 10 2.89 11.52 -35.55
C THR A 10 3.84 10.38 -35.18
N PRO A 11 4.76 10.54 -34.21
CA PRO A 11 5.21 9.38 -33.49
C PRO A 11 3.99 8.91 -32.71
N ALA A 12 3.39 7.80 -33.13
CA ALA A 12 2.49 7.06 -32.26
C ALA A 12 3.33 6.69 -31.03
N GLN A 13 3.23 7.51 -29.99
CA GLN A 13 3.58 7.13 -28.63
C GLN A 13 2.64 5.97 -28.31
N SER A 14 3.09 4.79 -28.68
CA SER A 14 2.70 3.54 -28.08
C SER A 14 3.12 3.64 -26.62
N CYS A 15 2.30 4.34 -25.83
CA CYS A 15 2.22 4.11 -24.40
C CYS A 15 1.57 2.74 -24.25
N THR A 16 2.28 1.68 -24.65
CA THR A 16 2.02 0.35 -24.12
C THR A 16 2.30 0.46 -22.65
N ASN A 17 1.24 0.77 -21.92
CA ASN A 17 0.98 0.46 -20.54
C ASN A 17 2.14 -0.28 -19.90
N ARG A 18 3.19 0.47 -19.55
CA ARG A 18 4.05 0.10 -18.45
C ARG A 18 3.16 0.38 -17.25
N VAL A 19 2.20 -0.53 -17.04
CA VAL A 19 1.85 -0.98 -15.71
C VAL A 19 3.18 -1.53 -15.21
N GLU A 20 4.06 -0.60 -14.81
CA GLU A 20 5.03 -0.81 -13.78
C GLU A 20 4.18 -1.48 -12.72
N ARG A 21 4.31 -2.81 -12.66
CA ARG A 21 3.73 -3.61 -11.60
C ARG A 21 4.14 -2.84 -10.38
N ARG A 22 3.20 -2.07 -9.81
CA ARG A 22 3.35 -1.56 -8.46
C ARG A 22 3.40 -2.85 -7.69
N HIS A 23 4.62 -3.35 -7.50
CA HIS A 23 4.89 -4.35 -6.50
C HIS A 23 4.18 -3.77 -5.29
N PRO A 24 3.20 -4.48 -4.70
CA PRO A 24 2.63 -4.02 -3.44
C PRO A 24 3.85 -3.66 -2.59
N PRO A 25 3.93 -2.42 -2.07
CA PRO A 25 5.09 -2.00 -1.31
C PRO A 25 5.37 -3.14 -0.36
N LYS A 26 6.59 -3.67 -0.35
CA LYS A 26 6.97 -4.77 0.54
C LYS A 26 6.59 -4.31 1.93
N VAL A 27 5.39 -4.65 2.37
CA VAL A 27 4.92 -4.16 3.65
C VAL A 27 5.70 -5.00 4.59
N ASP A 28 6.58 -4.32 5.32
CA ASP A 28 7.35 -4.96 6.33
C ASP A 28 6.34 -5.61 7.27
N TYR A 29 6.34 -6.94 7.29
CA TYR A 29 5.36 -7.76 8.00
C TYR A 29 5.23 -7.32 9.46
N TYR A 30 6.35 -6.89 10.06
CA TYR A 30 6.40 -6.34 11.40
C TYR A 30 5.70 -4.98 11.52
N SER A 31 5.80 -4.13 10.50
CA SER A 31 5.12 -2.84 10.46
C SER A 31 3.58 -2.99 10.38
N GLU A 32 3.11 -3.94 9.58
CA GLU A 32 1.67 -4.27 9.52
C GLU A 32 1.19 -4.84 10.86
N LEU A 33 1.88 -5.86 11.38
CA LEU A 33 1.52 -6.47 12.66
C LEU A 33 1.47 -5.43 13.80
N ARG A 34 2.46 -4.55 13.87
CA ARG A 34 2.51 -3.46 14.86
C ARG A 34 1.30 -2.53 14.76
N SER A 35 0.91 -2.16 13.54
CA SER A 35 -0.27 -1.30 13.30
C SER A 35 -1.57 -1.97 13.77
N TRP A 36 -1.72 -3.28 13.52
CA TRP A 36 -2.89 -4.04 13.94
C TRP A 36 -2.96 -4.19 15.47
N VAL A 37 -1.83 -4.46 16.13
CA VAL A 37 -1.75 -4.53 17.60
C VAL A 37 -2.11 -3.18 18.23
N GLN A 38 -1.64 -2.07 17.66
CA GLN A 38 -2.01 -0.73 18.11
C GLN A 38 -3.52 -0.46 17.98
N HIS A 39 -4.14 -0.86 16.86
CA HIS A 39 -5.59 -0.77 16.70
C HIS A 39 -6.35 -1.60 17.75
N ALA A 40 -5.89 -2.82 18.02
CA ALA A 40 -6.50 -3.69 19.02
C ALA A 40 -6.39 -3.11 20.44
N ILE A 41 -5.30 -2.42 20.77
CA ILE A 41 -5.12 -1.71 22.05
C ILE A 41 -6.19 -0.61 22.20
N LEU A 42 -6.38 0.21 21.16
CA LEU A 42 -7.39 1.28 21.18
C LEU A 42 -8.80 0.73 21.34
N GLU A 43 -9.08 -0.41 20.69
CA GLU A 43 -10.38 -1.07 20.79
C GLU A 43 -10.60 -1.68 22.19
N ALA A 44 -9.57 -2.30 22.78
CA ALA A 44 -9.62 -2.79 24.15
C ALA A 44 -9.87 -1.65 25.15
N GLU A 45 -9.24 -0.50 24.95
CA GLU A 45 -9.45 0.69 25.77
C GLU A 45 -10.88 1.24 25.68
N LYS A 46 -11.45 1.35 24.47
CA LYS A 46 -12.86 1.73 24.27
C LYS A 46 -13.81 0.78 24.98
N ASN A 47 -13.52 -0.52 24.93
CA ASN A 47 -14.32 -1.56 25.57
C ASN A 47 -14.05 -1.71 27.07
N LYS A 48 -13.15 -0.89 27.65
CA LYS A 48 -12.69 -0.97 29.05
C LYS A 48 -12.14 -2.36 29.44
N ASP A 49 -11.66 -3.11 28.46
CA ASP A 49 -11.00 -4.40 28.66
C ASP A 49 -9.50 -4.18 28.93
N PHE A 50 -9.20 -3.80 30.17
CA PHE A 50 -7.83 -3.47 30.59
C PHE A 50 -6.92 -4.70 30.62
N ASN A 51 -7.46 -5.90 30.85
CA ASN A 51 -6.68 -7.13 30.83
C ASN A 51 -6.15 -7.40 29.41
N LYS A 52 -7.04 -7.32 28.42
CA LYS A 52 -6.66 -7.49 27.01
C LYS A 52 -5.72 -6.38 26.54
N LYS A 53 -5.94 -5.13 26.98
CA LYS A 53 -5.03 -4.01 26.71
C LYS A 53 -3.62 -4.28 27.22
N ASP A 54 -3.46 -4.78 28.45
CA ASP A 54 -2.15 -5.05 29.05
C ASP A 54 -1.40 -6.19 28.33
N GLN A 55 -2.14 -7.25 27.94
CA GLN A 55 -1.60 -8.34 27.12
C GLN A 55 -1.09 -7.83 25.77
N LEU A 56 -1.86 -6.98 25.09
CA LEU A 56 -1.47 -6.39 23.80
C LEU A 56 -0.31 -5.40 23.94
N LEU A 57 -0.23 -4.67 25.04
CA LEU A 57 0.92 -3.80 25.34
C LEU A 57 2.20 -4.60 25.59
N SER A 58 2.08 -5.76 26.24
CA SER A 58 3.21 -6.69 26.41
C SER A 58 3.66 -7.25 25.07
N LEU A 59 2.73 -7.72 24.24
CA LEU A 59 3.01 -8.18 22.88
C LEU A 59 3.69 -7.11 22.02
N LEU A 60 3.29 -5.84 22.14
CA LEU A 60 3.88 -4.72 21.40
C LEU A 60 5.32 -4.43 21.81
N LYS A 61 5.75 -4.80 23.02
CA LYS A 61 7.15 -4.63 23.48
C LYS A 61 8.08 -5.72 22.94
N ASP A 62 7.52 -6.91 22.68
CA ASP A 62 8.25 -8.07 22.17
C ASP A 62 8.40 -8.07 20.64
N LEU A 63 7.63 -7.22 19.95
CA LEU A 63 7.67 -6.98 18.48
C LEU A 63 8.66 -5.87 18.11
#